data_AF-A0A7W3IU23-F1
#
_entry.id   AF-A0A7W3IU23-F1
#
_cell.length_a   1.000
_cell.length_b   1.000
_cell.length_c   1.000
_cell.angle_alpha   90.00
_cell.angle_beta   90.00
_cell.angle_gamma   90.00
#
_symmetry.space_group_name_H-M   'P 1'
#
loop_
_entity.id
_entity.type
_entity.pdbx_description
1 polymer ?
#
loop_
_entity_poly.entity_id
_entity_poly.type
_entity_poly.pdbx_seq_one_letter_code
_entity_poly.pdbx_strand_id
1 'polypeptide(L)' 'MSETAEPGRAGVPERSATPSTGHAGVDDALAELDDLAERPLEEHHDRLSAAHERLHDALQQPAEDPGTA' A
#
# COMPACT_ATOMS: atom_id res chain seq x y z
N MET A 1 -41.93 -2.30 -26.33
CA MET A 1 -40.60 -1.71 -26.11
C MET A 1 -40.33 -1.79 -24.61
N SER A 2 -39.84 -2.93 -24.13
CA SER A 2 -39.47 -3.13 -22.73
C SER A 2 -37.98 -2.90 -22.62
N GLU A 3 -37.59 -1.69 -22.23
CA GLU A 3 -36.20 -1.37 -21.91
C GLU A 3 -36.19 -0.75 -20.52
N THR A 4 -35.63 -1.47 -19.57
CA THR A 4 -35.05 -0.95 -18.32
C THR A 4 -34.11 -2.04 -17.84
N ALA A 5 -33.03 -2.20 -18.59
CA ALA A 5 -31.89 -3.02 -18.20
C ALA A 5 -31.18 -2.34 -17.02
N GLU A 6 -30.69 -3.20 -16.13
CA GLU A 6 -30.20 -3.00 -14.77
C GLU A 6 -29.33 -1.76 -14.49
N PRO A 7 -29.37 -1.25 -13.24
CA PRO A 7 -28.42 -0.24 -12.79
C PRO A 7 -27.00 -0.82 -12.84
N GLY A 8 -26.11 -0.08 -13.49
CA GLY A 8 -24.70 -0.40 -13.57
C GLY A 8 -24.14 -0.73 -12.19
N ARG A 9 -23.72 -1.99 -12.01
CA ARG A 9 -22.71 -2.33 -11.02
C ARG A 9 -21.47 -1.54 -11.40
N ALA A 10 -21.28 -0.38 -10.78
CA ALA A 10 -19.97 0.20 -10.64
C ALA A 10 -19.11 -0.89 -10.01
N GLY A 11 -18.28 -1.54 -10.83
CA GLY A 11 -17.30 -2.50 -10.34
C GLY A 11 -16.50 -1.75 -9.29
N VAL A 12 -16.60 -2.18 -8.03
CA VAL A 12 -15.65 -1.81 -6.99
C VAL A 12 -14.28 -2.07 -7.62
N PRO A 13 -13.36 -1.08 -7.70
CA PRO A 13 -12.03 -1.37 -8.19
C PRO A 13 -11.52 -2.51 -7.31
N GLU A 14 -11.23 -3.66 -7.92
CA GLU A 14 -10.55 -4.73 -7.20
C GLU A 14 -9.26 -4.09 -6.68
N ARG A 15 -9.19 -3.84 -5.36
CA ARG A 15 -7.96 -3.42 -4.71
C ARG A 15 -6.96 -4.52 -5.03
N SER A 16 -6.16 -4.28 -6.06
CA SER A 16 -5.13 -5.22 -6.49
C SER A 16 -4.22 -5.37 -5.28
N ALA A 17 -4.21 -6.58 -4.70
CA ALA A 17 -3.46 -6.86 -3.49
C ALA A 17 -2.05 -6.27 -3.63
N THR A 18 -1.64 -5.49 -2.63
CA THR A 18 -0.33 -4.83 -2.63
C THR A 18 0.74 -5.90 -2.82
N PRO A 19 1.64 -5.77 -3.82
CA PRO A 19 2.64 -6.79 -4.10
C PRO A 19 3.58 -6.91 -2.88
N SER A 20 3.78 -8.13 -2.39
CA SER A 20 4.76 -8.40 -1.34
C SER A 20 6.16 -8.49 -1.94
N THR A 21 7.07 -7.74 -1.32
CA THR A 21 8.49 -7.62 -1.68
C THR A 21 9.36 -8.66 -0.98
N GLY A 22 8.82 -9.35 0.03
CA GLY A 22 9.54 -10.30 0.87
C GLY A 22 10.46 -9.65 1.90
N HIS A 23 10.46 -8.31 1.98
CA HIS A 23 11.19 -7.55 2.99
C HIS A 23 10.18 -6.92 3.95
N ALA A 24 10.14 -7.42 5.19
CA ALA A 24 9.12 -7.06 6.17
C ALA A 24 8.97 -5.54 6.37
N GLY A 25 10.08 -4.79 6.43
CA GLY A 25 10.03 -3.33 6.60
C GLY A 25 9.46 -2.58 5.38
N VAL A 26 9.64 -3.11 4.17
CA VAL A 26 9.13 -2.53 2.92
C VAL A 26 7.66 -2.89 2.79
N ASP A 27 7.28 -4.13 3.10
CA ASP A 27 5.90 -4.58 3.07
C ASP A 27 5.03 -3.83 4.10
N ASP A 28 5.55 -3.56 5.30
CA ASP A 28 4.86 -2.76 6.33
C ASP A 28 4.69 -1.30 5.89
N ALA A 29 5.73 -0.70 5.30
CA ALA A 29 5.65 0.66 4.76
C ALA A 29 4.64 0.78 3.60
N LEU A 30 4.51 -0.26 2.75
CA LEU A 30 3.53 -0.29 1.66
C LEU A 30 2.10 -0.51 2.18
N ALA A 31 1.91 -1.32 3.22
CA ALA A 31 0.60 -1.55 3.84
C ALA A 31 0.02 -0.25 4.43
N GLU A 32 0.86 0.60 5.03
CA GLU A 32 0.45 1.91 5.56
C GLU A 32 -0.06 2.87 4.48
N LEU A 33 0.30 2.64 3.22
CA LEU A 33 -0.15 3.44 2.07
C LEU A 33 -1.43 2.91 1.42
N ASP A 34 -1.83 1.66 1.67
CA ASP A 34 -3.01 1.05 1.03
C ASP A 34 -4.32 1.77 1.41
N ASP A 35 -4.44 2.18 2.66
CA ASP A 35 -5.63 2.86 3.21
C ASP A 35 -5.58 4.39 2.99
N LEU A 36 -4.51 4.94 2.39
CA LEU A 36 -4.32 6.38 2.25
C LEU A 36 -5.47 7.07 1.50
N ALA A 37 -6.03 6.39 0.49
CA ALA A 37 -7.16 6.89 -0.29
C ALA A 37 -8.47 7.01 0.52
N GLU A 38 -8.58 6.26 1.62
CA GLU A 38 -9.76 6.26 2.51
C GLU A 38 -9.63 7.31 3.64
N ARG A 39 -8.47 7.97 3.74
CA ARG A 39 -8.15 8.97 4.77
C ARG A 39 -8.36 10.42 4.32
N PRO A 40 -8.61 11.36 5.27
CA PRO A 40 -8.62 12.79 5.00
C PRO A 40 -7.31 13.28 4.37
N LEU A 41 -7.40 14.18 3.40
CA LEU A 41 -6.24 14.71 2.66
C LEU A 41 -5.22 15.43 3.55
N GLU A 42 -5.68 16.05 4.64
CA GLU A 42 -4.81 16.68 5.64
C GLU A 42 -3.86 15.69 6.31
N GLU A 43 -4.25 14.42 6.45
CA GLU A 43 -3.42 13.36 7.03
C GLU A 43 -2.42 12.76 6.03
N HIS A 44 -2.59 13.03 4.73
CA HIS A 44 -1.77 12.39 3.69
C HIS A 44 -0.31 12.75 3.81
N HIS A 45 -0.03 14.01 4.16
CA HIS A 45 1.34 14.48 4.31
C HIS A 45 2.08 13.70 5.40
N ASP A 46 1.52 13.63 6.61
CA ASP A 46 2.12 12.92 7.74
C ASP A 46 2.31 11.42 7.45
N ARG A 47 1.33 10.80 6.79
CA ARG A 47 1.41 9.38 6.40
C ARG A 47 2.48 9.13 5.34
N LEU A 48 2.56 9.97 4.32
CA LEU A 48 3.58 9.87 3.28
C LEU A 48 4.99 10.09 3.87
N SER A 49 5.14 11.06 4.79
CA SER A 49 6.40 11.26 5.51
C SER A 49 6.79 10.03 6.34
N ALA A 50 5.87 9.48 7.14
CA ALA A 50 6.15 8.30 7.95
C ALA A 50 6.48 7.05 7.09
N ALA A 51 5.75 6.83 6.00
CA ALA A 51 6.03 5.74 5.06
C ALA A 51 7.40 5.92 4.39
N HIS A 52 7.76 7.16 4.03
CA HIS A 52 9.08 7.48 3.48
C HIS A 52 10.20 7.17 4.48
N GLU A 53 10.07 7.59 5.73
CA GLU A 53 11.07 7.33 6.77
C GLU A 53 11.26 5.83 7.03
N ARG A 54 10.16 5.06 7.13
CA ARG A 54 10.23 3.60 7.29
C ARG A 54 10.88 2.91 6.10
N LEU A 55 10.51 3.32 4.89
CA LEU A 55 11.11 2.78 3.68
C LEU A 55 12.59 3.13 3.59
N HIS A 56 12.97 4.35 3.98
CA HIS A 56 14.36 4.78 4.03
C HIS A 56 15.17 3.93 5.01
N ASP A 57 14.67 3.71 6.22
CA ASP A 57 15.32 2.87 7.23
C ASP A 57 15.47 1.43 6.74
N ALA A 58 14.39 0.83 6.24
CA ALA A 58 14.39 -0.53 5.70
C ALA A 58 15.39 -0.74 4.56
N LEU A 59 15.58 0.27 3.70
CA LEU A 59 16.55 0.21 2.60
C LEU A 59 17.99 0.50 3.05
N GLN A 60 18.18 1.18 4.19
CA GLN A 60 19.50 1.43 4.77
C GLN A 60 20.01 0.27 5.62
N GLN A 61 19.12 -0.59 6.11
CA GLN A 61 19.54 -1.83 6.74
C GLN A 61 20.26 -2.69 5.69
N PRO A 62 21.51 -3.12 5.93
CA PRO A 62 22.11 -4.14 5.10
C PRO A 62 21.16 -5.33 5.16
N ALA A 63 20.80 -5.88 4.00
CA ALA A 63 20.11 -7.17 3.97
C ALA A 63 20.97 -8.10 4.81
N GLU A 64 20.48 -8.50 5.99
CA GLU A 64 21.18 -9.45 6.83
C GLU A 64 21.28 -10.71 6.00
N ASP A 65 22.43 -10.91 5.36
CA ASP A 65 22.76 -12.11 4.62
C ASP A 65 22.80 -13.22 5.66
N PRO A 66 21.86 -14.19 5.66
CA PRO A 66 21.82 -15.22 6.69
C PRO A 66 22.91 -16.29 6.48
N GLY A 67 24.09 -15.91 5.98
CA GLY A 67 25.07 -16.81 5.38
C GLY A 67 26.54 -16.46 5.63
N THR A 68 26.95 -16.03 6.82
CA THR A 68 28.38 -16.15 7.23
C THR A 68 28.56 -16.27 8.74
N ALA A 69 28.50 -17.50 9.27
CA ALA A 69 29.19 -17.90 10.51
C ALA A 69 29.43 -19.41 10.51
#